data_AF-A0A7S7UDS6-F1
#
_entry.id   AF-A0A7S7UDS6-F1
#
_cell.length_a   1.000
_cell.length_b   1.000
_cell.length_c   1.000
_cell.angle_alpha   90.00
_cell.angle_beta   90.00
_cell.angle_gamma   90.00
#
_symmetry.space_group_name_H-M   'P 1'
#
loop_
_entity.id
_entity.type
_entity.pdbx_description
1 polymer ?
#
loop_
_entity_poly.entity_id
_entity_poly.type
_entity_poly.pdbx_seq_one_letter_code
_entity_poly.pdbx_strand_id
1 'polypeptide(L)'
;MAQSENMTRCIELCMSCYRTCLGTAMNHCLEMGGKHVEPVHFRLMMACAEMCRTAAHFMLINTPHHKHTCGECAEICTECAQDCARIGGMDECVAMCRSCAESCRAMSH
;
A
#
# COMPACT_ATOMS: atom_id res chain seq x y z
N MET A 1 18.71 18.29 3.25
CA MET A 1 18.85 17.34 4.36
C MET A 1 18.74 15.95 3.75
N ALA A 2 19.64 15.03 4.10
CA ALA A 2 19.57 13.66 3.60
C ALA A 2 18.42 12.90 4.30
N GLN A 3 17.66 12.10 3.55
CA GLN A 3 16.63 11.23 4.11
C GLN A 3 17.27 10.11 4.93
N SER A 4 16.63 9.69 6.04
CA SER A 4 17.14 8.57 6.84
C SER A 4 17.03 7.25 6.08
N GLU A 5 17.85 6.25 6.44
CA GLU A 5 17.77 4.91 5.84
C GLU A 5 16.36 4.30 6.00
N ASN A 6 15.73 4.51 7.16
CA ASN A 6 14.35 4.06 7.43
C ASN A 6 13.33 4.73 6.51
N MET A 7 13.48 6.03 6.26
CA MET A 7 12.60 6.78 5.35
C MET A 7 12.78 6.31 3.90
N THR A 8 14.03 6.15 3.44
CA THR A 8 14.33 5.62 2.11
C THR A 8 13.73 4.23 1.91
N ARG A 9 13.89 3.34 2.90
CA ARG A 9 13.28 2.00 2.87
C ARG A 9 11.75 2.07 2.84
N CYS A 10 11.13 2.97 3.61
CA CYS A 10 9.68 3.14 3.62
C CYS A 10 9.17 3.62 2.26
N ILE A 11 9.88 4.55 1.60
CA ILE A 11 9.57 5.00 0.24
C ILE A 11 9.61 3.83 -0.74
N GLU A 12 10.65 3.01 -0.69
CA GLU A 12 10.78 1.84 -1.58
C GLU A 12 9.64 0.83 -1.37
N LEU A 13 9.29 0.56 -0.11
CA LEU A 13 8.17 -0.32 0.23
C LEU A 13 6.82 0.26 -0.24
N CYS A 14 6.58 1.55 -0.05
CA CYS A 14 5.38 2.23 -0.55
C CYS A 14 5.28 2.15 -2.07
N MET A 15 6.37 2.44 -2.78
CA MET A 15 6.40 2.38 -4.25
C MET A 15 6.22 0.95 -4.77
N SER A 16 6.76 -0.04 -4.07
CA SER A 16 6.57 -1.46 -4.39
C SER A 16 5.12 -1.88 -4.15
N CYS A 17 4.54 -1.50 -3.00
CA CYS A 17 3.14 -1.77 -2.67
C CYS A 17 2.17 -1.11 -3.64
N TYR A 18 2.42 0.13 -4.06
CA TYR A 18 1.65 0.80 -5.12
C TYR A 18 1.64 -0.03 -6.41
N ARG A 19 2.82 -0.44 -6.90
CA ARG A 19 2.96 -1.23 -8.12
C ARG A 19 2.28 -2.58 -8.01
N THR A 20 2.45 -3.29 -6.89
CA THR A 20 1.82 -4.58 -6.64
C THR A 20 0.29 -4.44 -6.56
N CYS A 21 -0.24 -3.53 -5.74
CA CYS A 21 -1.70 -3.36 -5.60
C CYS A 21 -2.35 -2.97 -6.92
N LEU A 22 -1.82 -1.95 -7.62
CA LEU A 22 -2.38 -1.51 -8.89
C LEU A 22 -2.22 -2.60 -9.96
N GLY A 23 -1.05 -3.22 -10.05
CA GLY A 23 -0.76 -4.28 -11.03
C GLY A 23 -1.63 -5.51 -10.84
N THR A 24 -1.78 -6.00 -9.60
CA THR A 24 -2.68 -7.11 -9.26
C THR A 24 -4.13 -6.73 -9.52
N ALA A 25 -4.58 -5.54 -9.13
CA ALA A 25 -5.95 -5.09 -9.40
C ALA A 25 -6.26 -5.08 -10.91
N MET A 26 -5.38 -4.48 -11.72
CA MET A 26 -5.63 -4.28 -13.15
C MET A 26 -5.45 -5.54 -13.99
N ASN A 27 -4.48 -6.39 -13.65
CA ASN A 27 -4.09 -7.50 -14.52
C ASN A 27 -4.47 -8.88 -13.97
N HIS A 28 -4.68 -9.03 -12.67
CA HIS A 28 -5.14 -10.30 -12.09
C HIS A 28 -6.62 -10.21 -11.73
N CYS A 29 -7.02 -9.23 -10.91
CA CYS A 29 -8.37 -9.17 -10.39
C CYS A 29 -9.42 -8.92 -11.48
N LEU A 30 -9.17 -7.98 -12.40
CA LEU A 30 -10.07 -7.72 -13.53
C LEU A 30 -10.26 -8.94 -14.45
N GLU A 31 -9.20 -9.70 -14.71
CA GLU A 31 -9.25 -10.88 -15.56
C GLU A 31 -9.95 -12.06 -14.87
N MET A 32 -9.72 -12.24 -13.57
CA MET A 32 -10.36 -13.29 -12.77
C MET A 32 -11.86 -13.06 -12.56
N GLY A 33 -12.29 -11.79 -12.42
CA GLY A 33 -13.68 -11.43 -12.17
C GLY A 33 -14.22 -11.99 -10.84
N GLY A 34 -15.55 -12.07 -10.73
CA GLY A 34 -16.23 -12.57 -9.53
C GLY A 34 -15.83 -11.80 -8.27
N LYS A 35 -15.42 -12.51 -7.21
CA LYS A 35 -15.02 -11.92 -5.92
C LYS A 35 -13.87 -10.92 -6.05
N HIS A 36 -12.99 -11.07 -7.05
CA HIS A 36 -11.85 -10.19 -7.27
C HIS A 36 -12.23 -8.80 -7.82
N VAL A 37 -13.46 -8.62 -8.31
CA VAL A 37 -13.95 -7.31 -8.81
C VAL A 37 -15.15 -6.79 -8.00
N GLU A 38 -15.43 -7.42 -6.86
CA GLU A 38 -16.47 -6.93 -5.96
C GLU A 38 -16.15 -5.49 -5.51
N PRO A 39 -17.14 -4.57 -5.50
CA PRO A 39 -16.87 -3.15 -5.36
C PRO A 39 -16.11 -2.76 -4.09
N VAL A 40 -16.33 -3.47 -2.97
CA VAL A 40 -15.62 -3.20 -1.71
C VAL A 40 -14.14 -3.54 -1.83
N HIS A 41 -13.83 -4.74 -2.30
CA HIS A 41 -12.46 -5.21 -2.50
C HIS A 41 -11.70 -4.34 -3.50
N PHE A 42 -12.29 -4.12 -4.67
CA PHE A 42 -11.61 -3.42 -5.75
C PHE A 42 -11.33 -1.95 -5.42
N ARG A 43 -12.28 -1.27 -4.74
CA ARG A 43 -12.06 0.10 -4.27
C ARG A 43 -10.95 0.16 -3.21
N LEU A 44 -10.88 -0.82 -2.31
CA LEU A 44 -9.83 -0.88 -1.29
C LEU A 44 -8.44 -1.06 -1.93
N MET A 45 -8.31 -1.91 -2.95
CA MET A 45 -7.05 -2.04 -3.69
C MET A 45 -6.62 -0.73 -4.36
N MET A 46 -7.57 -0.01 -4.97
CA MET A 46 -7.29 1.30 -5.58
C MET A 46 -6.92 2.36 -4.55
N ALA A 47 -7.59 2.39 -3.40
CA ALA A 47 -7.24 3.27 -2.29
C ALA A 47 -5.84 2.96 -1.74
N CYS A 48 -5.52 1.68 -1.57
CA CYS A 48 -4.19 1.24 -1.13
C CYS A 48 -3.10 1.68 -2.10
N ALA A 49 -3.30 1.47 -3.40
CA ALA A 49 -2.34 1.90 -4.41
C ALA A 49 -2.10 3.42 -4.34
N GLU A 50 -3.16 4.23 -4.32
CA GLU A 50 -3.04 5.69 -4.33
C GLU A 50 -2.46 6.24 -3.03
N MET A 51 -2.84 5.68 -1.88
CA MET A 51 -2.30 6.09 -0.58
C MET A 51 -0.81 5.76 -0.47
N CYS A 52 -0.37 4.58 -0.92
CA CYS A 52 1.05 4.22 -0.96
C CYS A 52 1.86 5.20 -1.83
N ARG A 53 1.35 5.54 -3.02
CA ARG A 53 1.98 6.54 -3.90
C ARG A 53 2.09 7.91 -3.22
N THR A 54 1.06 8.32 -2.51
CA THR A 54 0.99 9.59 -1.78
C THR A 54 1.95 9.62 -0.60
N ALA A 55 2.00 8.56 0.22
CA ALA A 55 2.93 8.46 1.34
C ALA A 55 4.40 8.51 0.87
N ALA A 56 4.74 7.78 -0.19
CA ALA A 56 6.06 7.86 -0.82
C ALA A 56 6.41 9.28 -1.26
N HIS A 57 5.49 9.97 -1.94
CA HIS A 57 5.70 11.34 -2.39
C HIS A 57 5.96 12.30 -1.21
N PHE A 58 5.17 12.20 -0.14
CA PHE A 58 5.28 13.08 1.02
C PHE A 58 6.60 12.87 1.78
N MET A 59 7.08 11.63 1.87
CA MET A 59 8.42 11.36 2.39
C MET A 59 9.51 11.93 1.47
N LEU A 60 9.41 11.73 0.14
CA LEU A 60 10.40 12.22 -0.83
C LEU A 60 10.59 13.74 -0.81
N ILE A 61 9.50 14.50 -0.64
CA ILE A 61 9.56 15.96 -0.54
C ILE A 61 9.87 16.46 0.88
N ASN A 62 10.13 15.53 1.81
CA ASN A 62 10.52 15.80 3.19
C ASN A 62 9.58 16.77 3.93
N THR A 63 8.26 16.62 3.71
CA THR A 63 7.24 17.40 4.43
C THR A 63 6.90 16.72 5.75
N PRO A 64 6.75 17.45 6.87
CA PRO A 64 6.34 16.84 8.15
C PRO A 64 4.95 16.18 8.09
N HIS A 65 4.13 16.52 7.08
CA HIS A 65 2.86 15.86 6.84
C HIS A 65 2.98 14.39 6.44
N HIS A 66 4.20 13.90 6.13
CA HIS A 66 4.43 12.48 5.88
C HIS A 66 3.92 11.61 7.04
N LYS A 67 3.94 12.09 8.29
CA LYS A 67 3.48 11.35 9.46
C LYS A 67 2.01 10.96 9.37
N HIS A 68 1.17 11.89 8.91
CA HIS A 68 -0.26 11.64 8.72
C HIS A 68 -0.51 10.68 7.56
N THR A 69 0.15 10.91 6.42
CA THR A 69 -0.03 10.05 5.24
C THR A 69 0.51 8.64 5.45
N CYS A 70 1.60 8.47 6.22
CA CYS A 70 2.11 7.16 6.61
C CYS A 70 1.17 6.46 7.60
N GLY A 71 0.56 7.19 8.54
CA GLY A 71 -0.47 6.65 9.42
C GLY A 71 -1.64 6.05 8.63
N GLU A 72 -2.23 6.84 7.73
CA GLU A 72 -3.33 6.39 6.85
C GLU A 72 -2.91 5.24 5.94
N CYS A 73 -1.71 5.33 5.35
CA CYS A 73 -1.16 4.28 4.50
C CYS A 73 -1.04 2.96 5.26
N ALA A 74 -0.65 2.98 6.53
CA ALA A 74 -0.54 1.77 7.34
C ALA A 74 -1.90 1.13 7.65
N GLU A 75 -2.93 1.94 7.89
CA GLU A 75 -4.30 1.48 8.10
C GLU A 75 -4.83 0.81 6.83
N ILE A 76 -4.83 1.53 5.71
CA ILE A 76 -5.32 1.02 4.42
C ILE A 76 -4.54 -0.22 3.97
N CYS A 77 -3.21 -0.25 4.12
CA CYS A 77 -2.42 -1.43 3.77
C CYS A 77 -2.77 -2.63 4.66
N THR A 78 -3.08 -2.41 5.95
CA THR A 78 -3.48 -3.49 6.86
C THR A 78 -4.83 -4.08 6.42
N GLU A 79 -5.81 -3.23 6.09
CA GLU A 79 -7.11 -3.66 5.57
C GLU A 79 -6.99 -4.38 4.23
N CYS A 80 -6.22 -3.81 3.29
CA CYS A 80 -5.99 -4.39 1.97
C CYS A 80 -5.34 -5.77 2.08
N ALA A 81 -4.35 -5.95 2.98
CA ALA A 81 -3.73 -7.25 3.21
C ALA A 81 -4.72 -8.30 3.74
N GLN A 82 -5.61 -7.91 4.65
CA GLN A 82 -6.63 -8.81 5.21
C GLN A 82 -7.66 -9.20 4.14
N ASP A 83 -8.11 -8.22 3.36
CA ASP A 83 -9.10 -8.46 2.32
C ASP A 83 -8.54 -9.31 1.17
N CYS A 84 -7.31 -9.02 0.71
CA CYS A 84 -6.64 -9.84 -0.29
C CYS A 84 -6.45 -11.29 0.18
N ALA A 85 -6.11 -11.51 1.46
CA ALA A 85 -6.01 -12.86 2.03
C ALA A 85 -7.37 -13.58 2.08
N ARG A 86 -8.45 -12.85 2.34
CA ARG A 86 -9.83 -13.38 2.34
C ARG A 86 -10.30 -13.78 0.94
N ILE A 87 -9.96 -13.00 -0.08
CA ILE A 87 -10.29 -13.30 -1.48
C ILE A 87 -9.48 -14.52 -1.98
N GLY A 88 -8.19 -14.58 -1.63
CA GLY A 88 -7.26 -15.64 -2.03
C GLY A 88 -6.58 -15.37 -3.39
N GLY A 89 -5.53 -16.15 -3.70
CA GLY A 89 -4.79 -16.03 -4.97
C GLY A 89 -3.91 -14.77 -5.10
N MET A 90 -3.67 -14.04 -4.01
CA MET A 90 -2.98 -12.74 -4.01
C MET A 90 -1.87 -12.66 -2.96
N ASP A 91 -1.15 -13.75 -2.74
CA ASP A 91 -0.15 -13.87 -1.67
C ASP A 91 0.95 -12.80 -1.73
N GLU A 92 1.39 -12.43 -2.94
CA GLU A 92 2.35 -11.34 -3.13
C GLU A 92 1.80 -10.00 -2.66
N CYS A 93 0.55 -9.68 -3.01
CA CYS A 93 -0.11 -8.45 -2.56
C CYS A 93 -0.26 -8.44 -1.03
N VAL A 94 -0.63 -9.57 -0.42
CA VAL A 94 -0.75 -9.69 1.04
C VAL A 94 0.60 -9.44 1.73
N ALA A 95 1.67 -10.07 1.25
CA ALA A 95 3.01 -9.93 1.84
C ALA A 95 3.54 -8.48 1.70
N MET A 96 3.33 -7.88 0.53
CA MET A 96 3.76 -6.51 0.26
C MET A 96 3.00 -5.49 1.10
N CYS A 97 1.67 -5.58 1.18
CA CYS A 97 0.84 -4.70 2.00
C CYS A 97 1.22 -4.78 3.49
N ARG A 98 1.50 -5.98 4.02
CA ARG A 98 1.96 -6.15 5.42
C ARG A 98 3.29 -5.45 5.66
N SER A 99 4.25 -5.63 4.74
CA SER A 99 5.58 -5.02 4.84
C SER A 99 5.51 -3.49 4.75
N CYS A 100 4.69 -2.97 3.85
CA CYS A 100 4.44 -1.53 3.73
C CYS A 100 3.76 -0.97 4.97
N ALA A 101 2.72 -1.63 5.50
CA ALA A 101 2.02 -1.20 6.69
C ALA A 101 2.93 -1.12 7.93
N GLU A 102 3.80 -2.11 8.14
CA GLU A 102 4.78 -2.10 9.22
C GLU A 102 5.75 -0.92 9.11
N SER A 103 6.31 -0.70 7.92
CA SER A 103 7.25 0.40 7.70
C SER A 103 6.59 1.77 7.84
N CYS A 104 5.35 1.92 7.34
CA CYS A 104 4.58 3.16 7.46
C CYS A 104 4.23 3.49 8.92
N ARG A 105 3.90 2.50 9.76
CA ARG A 105 3.71 2.71 11.22
C ARG A 105 4.96 3.28 11.89
N ALA A 106 6.14 2.83 11.49
CA ALA A 106 7.39 3.37 12.04
C ALA A 106 7.61 4.85 11.65
N MET A 107 7.02 5.32 10.54
CA MET A 107 7.17 6.69 10.02
C MET A 107 6.04 7.65 10.46
N SER A 108 5.01 7.17 11.18
CA SER A 108 3.83 7.97 11.54
C SER A 108 3.98 8.80 12.82
N HIS A 109 5.19 8.98 13.33
CA HIS A 109 5.47 9.63 14.63
C HIS A 109 6.50 10.76 14.52
#